data_AF-A0A8W7PKL2-F1
#
_entry.id   AF-A0A8W7PKL2-F1
#
_cell.length_a   1.000
_cell.length_b   1.000
_cell.length_c   1.000
_cell.angle_alpha   90.00
_cell.angle_beta   90.00
_cell.angle_gamma   90.00
#
_symmetry.space_group_name_H-M   'P 1'
#
loop_
_entity.id
_entity.type
_entity.pdbx_description
1 polymer ?
#
loop_
_entity_poly.entity_id
_entity_poly.type
_entity_poly.pdbx_seq_one_letter_code
_entity_poly.pdbx_strand_id
1 'polypeptide(L)'
;LKKKTIECDILRAKVGKLEQVPSNNAASNEKIEILEKELKRKTMELDILRSKLSQAETNPQASLDLTERVKQLEKELKKRIIENGILRGKLTEVESEPQTPEAQEKLDELVRGLQRTESVVLREKVKELEGDSEASERNGELERELKKKNIESDILRSKLKQFENTPSNAQEANERMRDLEKQVKKYQIEADILRAKVSQLESDAATREDEESTERIEELEKGLKKSTTEGNMLRAKMQMFEKESTATQDSNSEQIEELRKGLKKSTTESQILRSKLTEMESKQVHSGASSYKIETLEQELKKKNIENDILRSKVEQLERVPLADSPANEKIEELQKEIRNLKIQNDILKSKLNQAEDEPTTTQESTDRISELENELKKRVIESDILRAKVTQLECELSPTKNSNERIEDLESELKKKTLENDILKSKDMLNIRNMEHEQLQTRFENIDCKMKAERERQTLLEKKLSVSQKMYNDLREEYTTQLELFKDQQLPTVTVEDHLRSELEGRSCCCTVQ
;
A
#
# COMPACT_ATOMS: atom_id res chain seq x y z
N LEU A 1 21.13 -6.21 -19.42
CA LEU A 1 21.78 -5.79 -20.69
C LEU A 1 22.85 -4.70 -20.48
N LYS A 2 22.49 -3.49 -20.01
CA LYS A 2 23.41 -2.35 -19.85
C LYS A 2 24.71 -2.67 -19.09
N LYS A 3 24.62 -3.37 -17.96
CA LYS A 3 25.80 -3.81 -17.18
C LYS A 3 26.77 -4.67 -17.99
N LYS A 4 26.25 -5.63 -18.77
CA LYS A 4 27.06 -6.53 -19.62
C LYS A 4 27.71 -5.80 -20.79
N THR A 5 27.03 -4.80 -21.34
CA THR A 5 27.59 -3.90 -22.36
C THR A 5 28.80 -3.14 -21.82
N ILE A 6 28.69 -2.57 -20.62
CA ILE A 6 29.80 -1.87 -19.95
C ILE A 6 30.98 -2.83 -19.68
N GLU A 7 30.72 -4.06 -19.24
CA GLU A 7 31.76 -5.08 -19.03
C GLU A 7 32.52 -5.41 -20.33
N CYS A 8 31.81 -5.58 -21.45
CA CYS A 8 32.43 -5.80 -22.77
C CYS A 8 33.27 -4.60 -23.24
N ASP A 9 32.79 -3.38 -23.02
CA ASP A 9 33.51 -2.16 -23.44
C ASP A 9 34.80 -1.96 -22.62
N ILE A 10 34.76 -2.26 -21.31
CA ILE A 10 35.95 -2.24 -20.44
C ILE A 10 36.98 -3.27 -20.90
N LEU A 11 36.54 -4.49 -21.24
CA LEU A 11 37.44 -5.54 -21.73
C LEU A 11 38.07 -5.16 -23.08
N ARG A 12 37.28 -4.59 -24.00
CA ARG A 12 37.80 -4.08 -25.29
C ARG A 12 38.84 -2.99 -25.10
N ALA A 13 38.60 -2.06 -24.16
CA ALA A 13 39.57 -1.02 -23.82
C ALA A 13 40.86 -1.59 -23.18
N LYS A 14 40.77 -2.67 -22.40
CA LYS A 14 41.94 -3.34 -21.82
C LYS A 14 42.77 -4.08 -22.88
N VAL A 15 42.13 -4.79 -23.80
CA VAL A 15 42.81 -5.47 -24.93
C VAL A 15 43.54 -4.43 -25.79
N GLY A 16 42.87 -3.35 -26.20
CA GLY A 16 43.48 -2.32 -27.04
C GLY A 16 44.65 -1.57 -26.38
N LYS A 17 44.66 -1.44 -25.03
CA LYS A 17 45.81 -0.88 -24.29
C LYS A 17 47.02 -1.81 -24.26
N LEU A 18 46.80 -3.12 -24.26
CA LEU A 18 47.87 -4.12 -24.23
C LEU A 18 48.45 -4.37 -25.63
N GLU A 19 47.66 -4.24 -26.69
CA GLU A 19 48.13 -4.30 -28.09
C GLU A 19 49.07 -3.14 -28.46
N GLN A 20 48.97 -1.99 -27.78
CA GLN A 20 49.88 -0.85 -27.99
C GLN A 20 51.27 -1.03 -27.35
N VAL A 21 51.49 -2.11 -26.59
CA VAL A 21 52.78 -2.42 -25.97
C VAL A 21 53.65 -3.23 -26.96
N PRO A 22 54.92 -2.86 -27.21
CA PRO A 22 55.76 -3.52 -28.21
C PRO A 22 55.88 -5.04 -28.03
N SER A 23 55.59 -5.77 -29.11
CA SER A 23 55.38 -7.22 -29.30
C SER A 23 56.45 -8.21 -28.81
N ASN A 24 57.51 -7.78 -28.12
CA ASN A 24 58.64 -8.66 -27.77
C ASN A 24 58.52 -9.34 -26.41
N ASN A 25 57.39 -9.17 -25.70
CA ASN A 25 57.18 -9.74 -24.39
C ASN A 25 56.15 -10.88 -24.45
N ALA A 26 56.62 -12.13 -24.45
CA ALA A 26 55.76 -13.33 -24.53
C ALA A 26 54.66 -13.35 -23.45
N ALA A 27 54.96 -12.81 -22.26
CA ALA A 27 54.00 -12.68 -21.16
C ALA A 27 52.89 -11.64 -21.43
N SER A 28 53.12 -10.66 -22.31
CA SER A 28 52.09 -9.71 -22.75
C SER A 28 51.16 -10.35 -23.77
N ASN A 29 51.72 -11.14 -24.69
CA ASN A 29 50.95 -11.82 -25.73
C ASN A 29 50.02 -12.90 -25.14
N GLU A 30 50.47 -13.66 -24.14
CA GLU A 30 49.63 -14.63 -23.43
C GLU A 30 48.48 -13.95 -22.66
N LYS A 31 48.73 -12.80 -22.05
CA LYS A 31 47.69 -12.00 -21.37
C LYS A 31 46.67 -11.41 -22.36
N ILE A 32 47.12 -10.97 -23.53
CA ILE A 32 46.23 -10.52 -24.61
C ILE A 32 45.34 -11.68 -25.06
N GLU A 33 45.91 -12.87 -25.29
CA GLU A 33 45.13 -14.05 -25.72
C GLU A 33 44.07 -14.48 -24.69
N ILE A 34 44.39 -14.42 -23.39
CA ILE A 34 43.42 -14.72 -22.31
C ILE A 34 42.29 -13.69 -22.31
N LEU A 35 42.61 -12.39 -22.40
CA LEU A 35 41.62 -11.32 -22.40
C LEU A 35 40.74 -11.34 -23.66
N GLU A 36 41.29 -11.73 -24.82
CA GLU A 36 40.51 -11.93 -26.04
C GLU A 36 39.54 -13.11 -25.93
N LYS A 37 39.97 -14.23 -25.33
CA LYS A 37 39.09 -15.39 -25.06
C LYS A 37 37.97 -15.02 -24.09
N GLU A 38 38.26 -14.17 -23.10
CA GLU A 38 37.26 -13.67 -22.15
C GLU A 38 36.29 -12.68 -22.84
N LEU A 39 36.80 -11.76 -23.65
CA LEU A 39 36.00 -10.82 -24.43
C LEU A 39 35.05 -11.55 -25.40
N LYS A 40 35.53 -12.59 -26.09
CA LYS A 40 34.70 -13.44 -26.96
C LYS A 40 33.57 -14.13 -26.20
N ARG A 41 33.87 -14.72 -25.03
CA ARG A 41 32.84 -15.33 -24.16
C ARG A 41 31.80 -14.32 -23.68
N LYS A 42 32.23 -13.14 -23.21
CA LYS A 42 31.31 -12.09 -22.75
C LYS A 42 30.46 -11.49 -23.87
N THR A 43 31.01 -11.41 -25.07
CA THR A 43 30.28 -10.98 -26.26
C THR A 43 29.18 -12.00 -26.62
N MET A 44 29.49 -13.29 -26.61
CA MET A 44 28.48 -14.35 -26.80
C MET A 44 27.39 -14.34 -25.73
N GLU A 45 27.73 -14.15 -24.44
CA GLU A 45 26.74 -13.98 -23.37
C GLU A 45 25.78 -12.80 -23.66
N LEU A 46 26.33 -11.68 -24.14
CA LEU A 46 25.58 -10.48 -24.44
C LEU A 46 24.64 -10.69 -25.64
N ASP A 47 25.10 -11.37 -26.69
CA ASP A 47 24.29 -11.69 -27.86
C ASP A 47 23.16 -12.68 -27.54
N ILE A 48 23.40 -13.67 -26.67
CA ILE A 48 22.33 -14.54 -26.15
C ILE A 48 21.29 -13.72 -25.40
N LEU A 49 21.71 -12.76 -24.57
CA LEU A 49 20.77 -11.90 -23.84
C LEU A 49 19.99 -10.96 -24.76
N ARG A 50 20.61 -10.43 -25.82
CA ARG A 50 19.92 -9.65 -26.86
C ARG A 50 18.92 -10.50 -27.63
N SER A 51 19.28 -11.73 -27.98
CA SER A 51 18.38 -12.69 -28.63
C SER A 51 17.19 -13.04 -27.73
N LYS A 52 17.43 -13.31 -26.44
CA LYS A 52 16.36 -13.54 -25.45
C LYS A 52 15.45 -12.33 -25.26
N LEU A 53 16.01 -11.12 -25.25
CA LEU A 53 15.22 -9.88 -25.17
C LEU A 53 14.35 -9.70 -26.43
N SER A 54 14.93 -9.93 -27.61
CA SER A 54 14.19 -9.87 -28.88
C SER A 54 13.10 -10.93 -28.97
N GLN A 55 13.34 -12.14 -28.43
CA GLN A 55 12.32 -13.20 -28.31
C GLN A 55 11.22 -12.82 -27.32
N ALA A 56 11.55 -12.11 -26.23
CA ALA A 56 10.56 -11.59 -25.29
C ALA A 56 9.71 -10.46 -25.90
N GLU A 57 10.31 -9.61 -26.76
CA GLU A 57 9.61 -8.52 -27.47
C GLU A 57 8.74 -9.01 -28.63
N THR A 58 9.06 -10.16 -29.24
CA THR A 58 8.33 -10.73 -30.39
C THR A 58 7.24 -11.75 -30.00
N ASN A 59 6.96 -11.93 -28.71
CA ASN A 59 5.91 -12.85 -28.24
C ASN A 59 4.71 -12.10 -27.60
N PRO A 60 3.90 -11.35 -28.38
CA PRO A 60 2.69 -10.69 -27.90
C PRO A 60 1.56 -11.67 -27.55
N GLN A 61 1.72 -12.96 -27.85
CA GLN A 61 0.72 -13.99 -27.62
C GLN A 61 0.47 -14.22 -26.12
N ALA A 62 1.51 -14.18 -25.28
CA ALA A 62 1.33 -14.34 -23.83
C ALA A 62 0.58 -13.15 -23.19
N SER A 63 0.77 -11.94 -23.73
CA SER A 63 0.09 -10.73 -23.25
C SER A 63 -1.38 -10.69 -23.68
N LEU A 64 -1.69 -11.09 -24.92
CA LEU A 64 -3.06 -11.22 -25.40
C LEU A 64 -3.82 -12.32 -24.66
N ASP A 65 -3.19 -13.47 -24.40
CA ASP A 65 -3.79 -14.61 -23.71
C ASP A 65 -4.02 -14.31 -22.21
N LEU A 66 -3.11 -13.56 -21.57
CA LEU A 66 -3.31 -13.03 -20.22
C LEU A 66 -4.45 -11.99 -20.18
N THR A 67 -4.54 -11.09 -21.16
CA THR A 67 -5.60 -10.08 -21.22
C THR A 67 -6.97 -10.71 -21.43
N GLU A 68 -7.05 -11.75 -22.27
CA GLU A 68 -8.29 -12.49 -22.52
C GLU A 68 -8.68 -13.36 -21.32
N ARG A 69 -7.70 -13.95 -20.63
CA ARG A 69 -7.90 -14.69 -19.38
C ARG A 69 -8.33 -13.78 -18.24
N VAL A 70 -7.76 -12.58 -18.11
CA VAL A 70 -8.21 -11.56 -17.15
C VAL A 70 -9.65 -11.14 -17.45
N LYS A 71 -10.02 -10.91 -18.72
CA LYS A 71 -11.42 -10.61 -19.08
C LYS A 71 -12.39 -11.76 -18.76
N GLN A 72 -11.97 -13.01 -18.91
CA GLN A 72 -12.77 -14.18 -18.53
C GLN A 72 -12.93 -14.27 -17.01
N LEU A 73 -11.84 -14.06 -16.26
CA LEU A 73 -11.84 -14.02 -14.80
C LEU A 73 -12.70 -12.87 -14.26
N GLU A 74 -12.67 -11.69 -14.88
CA GLU A 74 -13.54 -10.57 -14.53
C GLU A 74 -15.03 -10.87 -14.76
N LYS A 75 -15.36 -11.59 -15.85
CA LYS A 75 -16.73 -12.03 -16.13
C LYS A 75 -17.20 -13.06 -15.10
N GLU A 76 -16.36 -14.03 -14.77
CA GLU A 76 -16.67 -15.06 -13.77
C GLU A 76 -16.80 -14.42 -12.36
N LEU A 77 -15.92 -13.50 -12.00
CA LEU A 77 -16.00 -12.76 -10.73
C LEU A 77 -17.30 -11.96 -10.62
N LYS A 78 -17.70 -11.25 -11.68
CA LYS A 78 -18.98 -10.52 -11.72
C LYS A 78 -20.18 -11.47 -11.55
N LYS A 79 -20.16 -12.61 -12.23
CA LYS A 79 -21.19 -13.66 -12.08
C LYS A 79 -21.27 -14.18 -10.64
N ARG A 80 -20.13 -14.43 -10.00
CA ARG A 80 -20.05 -14.91 -8.61
C ARG A 80 -20.46 -13.88 -7.57
N ILE A 81 -20.20 -12.59 -7.80
CA ILE A 81 -20.68 -11.51 -6.93
C ILE A 81 -22.22 -11.46 -6.95
N ILE A 82 -22.84 -11.58 -8.13
CA ILE A 82 -24.30 -11.63 -8.28
C ILE A 82 -24.86 -12.87 -7.57
N GLU A 83 -24.26 -14.04 -7.78
CA GLU A 83 -24.68 -15.29 -7.16
C GLU A 83 -24.57 -15.23 -5.62
N ASN A 84 -23.48 -14.67 -5.08
CA ASN A 84 -23.33 -14.42 -3.64
C ASN A 84 -24.35 -13.43 -3.09
N GLY A 85 -24.69 -12.39 -3.85
CA GLY A 85 -25.75 -11.44 -3.49
C GLY A 85 -27.12 -12.13 -3.38
N ILE A 86 -27.45 -13.02 -4.32
CA ILE A 86 -28.69 -13.80 -4.31
C ILE A 86 -28.70 -14.78 -3.11
N LEU A 87 -27.59 -15.46 -2.84
CA LEU A 87 -27.50 -16.40 -1.71
C LEU A 87 -27.62 -15.66 -0.37
N ARG A 88 -27.00 -14.48 -0.22
CA ARG A 88 -27.16 -13.65 0.98
C ARG A 88 -28.58 -13.12 1.17
N GLY A 89 -29.26 -12.74 0.09
CA GLY A 89 -30.67 -12.35 0.13
C GLY A 89 -31.59 -13.49 0.58
N LYS A 90 -31.38 -14.70 0.05
CA LYS A 90 -32.11 -15.90 0.49
C LYS A 90 -31.81 -16.28 1.94
N LEU A 91 -30.57 -16.06 2.40
CA LEU A 91 -30.19 -16.28 3.80
C LEU A 91 -30.96 -15.33 4.74
N THR A 92 -31.13 -14.06 4.35
CA THR A 92 -31.88 -13.07 5.14
C THR A 92 -33.38 -13.33 5.15
N GLU A 93 -33.95 -13.88 4.07
CA GLU A 93 -35.35 -14.32 4.03
C GLU A 93 -35.59 -15.53 4.94
N VAL A 94 -34.70 -16.53 4.92
CA VAL A 94 -34.81 -17.75 5.75
C VAL A 94 -34.59 -17.44 7.24
N GLU A 95 -33.73 -16.47 7.60
CA GLU A 95 -33.54 -16.00 8.98
C GLU A 95 -34.79 -15.31 9.57
N SER A 96 -35.74 -14.89 8.74
CA SER A 96 -36.99 -14.24 9.16
C SER A 96 -38.19 -15.19 9.35
N GLU A 97 -38.06 -16.47 8.96
CA GLU A 97 -39.08 -17.51 9.12
C GLU A 97 -38.99 -18.22 10.49
N PRO A 98 -40.11 -18.68 11.08
CA PRO A 98 -40.10 -19.39 12.36
C PRO A 98 -39.30 -20.71 12.27
N GLN A 99 -38.44 -20.95 13.26
CA GLN A 99 -37.51 -22.09 13.30
C GLN A 99 -38.24 -23.45 13.20
N THR A 100 -38.25 -24.02 11.99
CA THR A 100 -38.62 -25.41 11.72
C THR A 100 -37.38 -26.20 11.29
N PRO A 101 -37.35 -27.54 11.48
CA PRO A 101 -36.21 -28.37 11.07
C PRO A 101 -35.88 -28.26 9.57
N GLU A 102 -36.88 -28.04 8.73
CA GLU A 102 -36.72 -27.85 7.27
C GLU A 102 -36.10 -26.49 6.92
N ALA A 103 -36.31 -25.44 7.74
CA ALA A 103 -35.67 -24.15 7.57
C ALA A 103 -34.17 -24.20 7.92
N GLN A 104 -33.81 -25.01 8.93
CA GLN A 104 -32.41 -25.20 9.35
C GLN A 104 -31.59 -25.96 8.29
N GLU A 105 -32.17 -26.95 7.61
CA GLU A 105 -31.49 -27.69 6.53
C GLU A 105 -31.21 -26.80 5.30
N LYS A 106 -32.15 -25.91 4.96
CA LYS A 106 -31.98 -24.91 3.90
C LYS A 106 -30.90 -23.88 4.25
N LEU A 107 -30.84 -23.45 5.51
CA LEU A 107 -29.80 -22.55 6.02
C LEU A 107 -28.41 -23.20 5.89
N ASP A 108 -28.27 -24.46 6.31
CA ASP A 108 -27.01 -25.20 6.22
C ASP A 108 -26.57 -25.43 4.76
N GLU A 109 -27.51 -25.63 3.84
CA GLU A 109 -27.20 -25.78 2.41
C GLU A 109 -26.76 -24.45 1.76
N LEU A 110 -27.38 -23.33 2.13
CA LEU A 110 -26.98 -21.99 1.73
C LEU A 110 -25.57 -21.63 2.25
N VAL A 111 -25.28 -21.95 3.52
CA VAL A 111 -23.96 -21.75 4.14
C VAL A 111 -22.89 -22.60 3.45
N ARG A 112 -23.18 -23.87 3.12
CA ARG A 112 -22.27 -24.71 2.33
C ARG A 112 -22.05 -24.18 0.91
N GLY A 113 -23.09 -23.62 0.27
CA GLY A 113 -22.98 -22.97 -1.03
C GLY A 113 -22.02 -21.78 -1.00
N LEU A 114 -22.20 -20.89 -0.02
CA LEU A 114 -21.33 -19.74 0.24
C LEU A 114 -19.85 -20.15 0.45
N GLN A 115 -19.60 -21.14 1.31
CA GLN A 115 -18.24 -21.64 1.61
C GLN A 115 -17.54 -22.26 0.38
N ARG A 116 -18.27 -22.95 -0.50
CA ARG A 116 -17.70 -23.49 -1.75
C ARG A 116 -17.27 -22.38 -2.70
N THR A 117 -17.99 -21.26 -2.75
CA THR A 117 -17.63 -20.13 -3.63
C THR A 117 -16.39 -19.39 -3.12
N GLU A 118 -16.25 -19.19 -1.81
CA GLU A 118 -15.06 -18.56 -1.21
C GLU A 118 -13.79 -19.42 -1.34
N SER A 119 -13.90 -20.75 -1.18
CA SER A 119 -12.77 -21.69 -1.29
C SER A 119 -12.14 -21.74 -2.70
N VAL A 120 -12.91 -21.49 -3.75
CA VAL A 120 -12.39 -21.48 -5.14
C VAL A 120 -11.64 -20.18 -5.44
N VAL A 121 -12.14 -19.03 -4.94
CA VAL A 121 -11.47 -17.73 -5.08
C VAL A 121 -10.15 -17.69 -4.32
N LEU A 122 -10.08 -18.30 -3.14
CA LEU A 122 -8.83 -18.42 -2.37
C LEU A 122 -7.81 -19.31 -3.08
N ARG A 123 -8.24 -20.43 -3.68
CA ARG A 123 -7.34 -21.31 -4.46
C ARG A 123 -6.74 -20.62 -5.69
N GLU A 124 -7.49 -19.76 -6.34
CA GLU A 124 -7.00 -19.05 -7.53
C GLU A 124 -6.01 -17.94 -7.16
N LYS A 125 -6.22 -17.29 -6.00
CA LYS A 125 -5.31 -16.28 -5.44
C LYS A 125 -4.02 -16.85 -4.86
N VAL A 126 -4.06 -18.07 -4.30
CA VAL A 126 -2.86 -18.83 -3.89
C VAL A 126 -2.00 -19.16 -5.12
N LYS A 127 -2.62 -19.50 -6.25
CA LYS A 127 -1.91 -19.80 -7.51
C LYS A 127 -1.18 -18.60 -8.13
N GLU A 128 -1.60 -17.37 -7.80
CA GLU A 128 -0.89 -16.13 -8.17
C GLU A 128 0.26 -15.78 -7.22
N LEU A 129 0.23 -16.26 -5.97
CA LEU A 129 1.24 -16.01 -4.94
C LEU A 129 2.36 -17.07 -4.90
N GLU A 130 2.17 -18.23 -5.55
CA GLU A 130 3.21 -19.26 -5.74
C GLU A 130 4.35 -18.84 -6.71
N GLY A 131 4.41 -17.56 -7.11
CA GLY A 131 5.44 -16.98 -7.98
C GLY A 131 6.70 -16.45 -7.30
N ASP A 132 6.85 -16.56 -5.97
CA ASP A 132 8.06 -16.13 -5.26
C ASP A 132 9.11 -17.27 -5.22
N SER A 133 9.84 -17.43 -6.34
CA SER A 133 10.70 -18.59 -6.61
C SER A 133 12.01 -18.62 -5.80
N GLU A 134 12.45 -17.54 -5.17
CA GLU A 134 13.83 -17.45 -4.64
C GLU A 134 14.08 -18.16 -3.29
N ALA A 135 13.05 -18.34 -2.46
CA ALA A 135 13.15 -19.08 -1.18
C ALA A 135 12.92 -20.59 -1.38
N SER A 136 11.97 -20.94 -2.25
CA SER A 136 11.68 -22.34 -2.63
C SER A 136 12.81 -22.95 -3.47
N GLU A 137 13.50 -22.15 -4.29
CA GLU A 137 14.65 -22.64 -5.08
C GLU A 137 15.84 -22.99 -4.19
N ARG A 138 16.18 -22.17 -3.16
CA ARG A 138 17.28 -22.47 -2.23
C ARG A 138 17.02 -23.72 -1.38
N ASN A 139 15.79 -23.89 -0.90
CA ASN A 139 15.45 -25.07 -0.10
C ASN A 139 15.41 -26.33 -0.98
N GLY A 140 14.85 -26.22 -2.19
CA GLY A 140 14.86 -27.30 -3.18
C GLY A 140 16.26 -27.65 -3.70
N GLU A 141 17.22 -26.74 -3.65
CA GLU A 141 18.62 -26.98 -4.04
C GLU A 141 19.39 -27.75 -2.97
N LEU A 142 19.22 -27.39 -1.70
CA LEU A 142 19.76 -28.14 -0.56
C LEU A 142 19.16 -29.55 -0.47
N GLU A 143 17.87 -29.71 -0.75
CA GLU A 143 17.21 -31.01 -0.76
C GLU A 143 17.67 -31.90 -1.93
N ARG A 144 17.91 -31.29 -3.11
CA ARG A 144 18.54 -31.97 -4.26
C ARG A 144 19.96 -32.43 -3.94
N GLU A 145 20.73 -31.61 -3.24
CA GLU A 145 22.10 -31.94 -2.82
C GLU A 145 22.13 -33.06 -1.77
N LEU A 146 21.19 -33.07 -0.83
CA LEU A 146 21.01 -34.14 0.15
C LEU A 146 20.61 -35.47 -0.51
N LYS A 147 19.68 -35.46 -1.48
CA LYS A 147 19.32 -36.65 -2.28
C LYS A 147 20.51 -37.18 -3.07
N LYS A 148 21.30 -36.29 -3.68
CA LYS A 148 22.53 -36.67 -4.41
C LYS A 148 23.54 -37.36 -3.49
N LYS A 149 23.74 -36.83 -2.27
CA LYS A 149 24.67 -37.42 -1.28
C LYS A 149 24.19 -38.76 -0.73
N ASN A 150 22.88 -38.97 -0.56
CA ASN A 150 22.34 -40.27 -0.18
C ASN A 150 22.54 -41.32 -1.28
N ILE A 151 22.28 -40.98 -2.54
CA ILE A 151 22.54 -41.88 -3.68
C ILE A 151 24.04 -42.22 -3.75
N GLU A 152 24.92 -41.24 -3.54
CA GLU A 152 26.37 -41.44 -3.51
C GLU A 152 26.80 -42.39 -2.37
N SER A 153 26.17 -42.27 -1.19
CA SER A 153 26.35 -43.19 -0.05
C SER A 153 25.89 -44.62 -0.36
N ASP A 154 24.75 -44.78 -1.03
CA ASP A 154 24.19 -46.08 -1.39
C ASP A 154 25.01 -46.79 -2.48
N ILE A 155 25.55 -46.04 -3.43
CA ILE A 155 26.50 -46.54 -4.43
C ILE A 155 27.80 -47.01 -3.74
N LEU A 156 28.31 -46.25 -2.76
CA LEU A 156 29.50 -46.63 -2.01
C LEU A 156 29.26 -47.87 -1.15
N ARG A 157 28.09 -47.99 -0.48
CA ARG A 157 27.69 -49.21 0.25
C ARG A 157 27.59 -50.42 -0.70
N SER A 158 27.04 -50.22 -1.89
CA SER A 158 26.94 -51.29 -2.91
C SER A 158 28.31 -51.72 -3.43
N LYS A 159 29.24 -50.78 -3.64
CA LYS A 159 30.63 -51.09 -4.00
C LYS A 159 31.37 -51.82 -2.88
N LEU A 160 31.15 -51.43 -1.61
CA LEU A 160 31.73 -52.11 -0.44
C LEU A 160 31.30 -53.60 -0.41
N LYS A 161 30.03 -53.86 -0.69
CA LYS A 161 29.45 -55.21 -0.76
C LYS A 161 29.97 -56.03 -1.96
N GLN A 162 30.42 -55.39 -3.04
CA GLN A 162 31.08 -56.08 -4.16
C GLN A 162 32.53 -56.47 -3.82
N PHE A 163 33.23 -55.67 -3.02
CA PHE A 163 34.59 -56.00 -2.58
C PHE A 163 34.65 -57.17 -1.57
N GLU A 164 33.60 -57.39 -0.78
CA GLU A 164 33.49 -58.57 0.11
C GLU A 164 33.39 -59.91 -0.66
N ASN A 165 33.02 -59.89 -1.94
CA ASN A 165 32.72 -61.10 -2.73
C ASN A 165 33.82 -61.51 -3.75
N THR A 166 34.98 -60.84 -3.76
CA THR A 166 36.04 -61.12 -4.77
C THR A 166 37.34 -61.55 -4.08
N PRO A 167 37.87 -62.77 -4.31
CA PRO A 167 39.09 -63.21 -3.64
C PRO A 167 40.33 -62.77 -4.43
N SER A 168 40.95 -61.65 -4.06
CA SER A 168 42.37 -61.41 -4.36
C SER A 168 42.99 -60.34 -3.45
N ASN A 169 44.18 -60.65 -2.93
CA ASN A 169 45.05 -59.87 -2.03
C ASN A 169 44.36 -59.25 -0.80
N ALA A 170 44.20 -60.07 0.24
CA ALA A 170 43.57 -59.74 1.52
C ALA A 170 44.16 -58.51 2.25
N GLN A 171 45.40 -58.12 1.96
CA GLN A 171 46.05 -57.00 2.66
C GLN A 171 45.67 -55.63 2.08
N GLU A 172 45.69 -55.46 0.75
CA GLU A 172 45.25 -54.21 0.10
C GLU A 172 43.73 -54.00 0.17
N ALA A 173 42.96 -55.09 0.11
CA ALA A 173 41.51 -55.04 0.28
C ALA A 173 41.11 -54.57 1.70
N ASN A 174 41.83 -55.02 2.74
CA ASN A 174 41.61 -54.61 4.12
C ASN A 174 42.03 -53.15 4.39
N GLU A 175 43.08 -52.64 3.74
CA GLU A 175 43.46 -51.22 3.86
C GLU A 175 42.44 -50.30 3.17
N ARG A 176 41.99 -50.66 1.96
CA ARG A 176 40.96 -49.91 1.24
C ARG A 176 39.60 -49.95 1.94
N MET A 177 39.22 -51.07 2.55
CA MET A 177 38.03 -51.14 3.41
C MET A 177 38.16 -50.18 4.59
N ARG A 178 39.31 -50.14 5.26
CA ARG A 178 39.55 -49.25 6.41
C ARG A 178 39.45 -47.77 6.03
N ASP A 179 39.93 -47.40 4.85
CA ASP A 179 39.85 -46.01 4.35
C ASP A 179 38.44 -45.64 3.87
N LEU A 180 37.70 -46.57 3.27
CA LEU A 180 36.30 -46.38 2.93
C LEU A 180 35.42 -46.27 4.20
N GLU A 181 35.67 -47.06 5.23
CA GLU A 181 35.00 -46.94 6.53
C GLU A 181 35.26 -45.59 7.21
N LYS A 182 36.50 -45.08 7.14
CA LYS A 182 36.83 -43.73 7.61
C LYS A 182 36.07 -42.65 6.85
N GLN A 183 35.97 -42.78 5.52
CA GLN A 183 35.19 -41.83 4.71
C GLN A 183 33.70 -41.89 5.04
N VAL A 184 33.13 -43.09 5.21
CA VAL A 184 31.72 -43.26 5.60
C VAL A 184 31.46 -42.62 6.96
N LYS A 185 32.34 -42.82 7.96
CA LYS A 185 32.22 -42.16 9.27
C LYS A 185 32.34 -40.64 9.17
N LYS A 186 33.24 -40.13 8.34
CA LYS A 186 33.38 -38.68 8.10
C LYS A 186 32.09 -38.08 7.52
N TYR A 187 31.54 -38.70 6.48
CA TYR A 187 30.31 -38.22 5.85
C TYR A 187 29.08 -38.37 6.75
N GLN A 188 29.05 -39.38 7.62
CA GLN A 188 28.01 -39.54 8.62
C GLN A 188 28.02 -38.39 9.64
N ILE A 189 29.20 -38.04 10.17
CA ILE A 189 29.37 -36.91 11.09
C ILE A 189 28.98 -35.58 10.41
N GLU A 190 29.37 -35.40 9.15
CA GLU A 190 29.03 -34.20 8.38
C GLU A 190 27.52 -34.07 8.14
N ALA A 191 26.82 -35.18 7.87
CA ALA A 191 25.36 -35.22 7.76
C ALA A 191 24.66 -34.90 9.09
N ASP A 192 25.21 -35.36 10.22
CA ASP A 192 24.66 -35.09 11.55
C ASP A 192 24.87 -33.62 11.98
N ILE A 193 26.01 -33.02 11.63
CA ILE A 193 26.27 -31.59 11.84
C ILE A 193 25.30 -30.73 11.00
N LEU A 194 25.03 -31.12 9.75
CA LEU A 194 24.09 -30.41 8.89
C LEU A 194 22.65 -30.51 9.42
N ARG A 195 22.22 -31.68 9.90
CA ARG A 195 20.93 -31.83 10.59
C ARG A 195 20.81 -30.94 11.82
N ALA A 196 21.85 -30.89 12.65
CA ALA A 196 21.87 -30.04 13.83
C ALA A 196 21.78 -28.54 13.47
N LYS A 197 22.48 -28.10 12.41
CA LYS A 197 22.39 -26.72 11.92
C LYS A 197 21.01 -26.38 11.35
N VAL A 198 20.36 -27.31 10.65
CA VAL A 198 19.00 -27.10 10.14
C VAL A 198 18.02 -26.94 11.30
N SER A 199 18.06 -27.83 12.30
CA SER A 199 17.20 -27.68 13.48
C SER A 199 17.49 -26.40 14.29
N GLN A 200 18.74 -25.96 14.34
CA GLN A 200 19.09 -24.70 15.01
C GLN A 200 18.59 -23.47 14.23
N LEU A 201 18.68 -23.48 12.90
CA LEU A 201 18.12 -22.41 12.07
C LEU A 201 16.59 -22.38 12.10
N GLU A 202 15.95 -23.55 12.18
CA GLU A 202 14.50 -23.66 12.37
C GLU A 202 14.06 -23.10 13.75
N SER A 203 14.82 -23.36 14.83
CA SER A 203 14.52 -22.79 16.15
C SER A 203 14.82 -21.29 16.26
N ASP A 204 15.90 -20.82 15.63
CA ASP A 204 16.29 -19.40 15.63
C ASP A 204 15.35 -18.56 14.74
N ALA A 205 14.77 -19.15 13.68
CA ALA A 205 13.73 -18.52 12.88
C ALA A 205 12.41 -18.39 13.67
N ALA A 206 12.02 -19.45 14.38
CA ALA A 206 10.79 -19.46 15.18
C ALA A 206 10.83 -18.46 16.36
N THR A 207 12.00 -18.20 16.95
CA THR A 207 12.13 -17.26 18.08
C THR A 207 12.30 -15.80 17.66
N ARG A 208 12.91 -15.53 16.49
CA ARG A 208 13.04 -14.15 15.96
C ARG A 208 11.73 -13.57 15.46
N GLU A 209 10.84 -14.37 14.88
CA GLU A 209 9.57 -13.86 14.35
C GLU A 209 8.63 -13.39 15.47
N ASP A 210 8.64 -14.00 16.65
CA ASP A 210 7.75 -13.63 17.76
C ASP A 210 8.23 -12.39 18.55
N GLU A 211 9.53 -12.23 18.80
CA GLU A 211 10.06 -11.08 19.57
C GLU A 211 10.14 -9.80 18.70
N GLU A 212 10.56 -9.91 17.44
CA GLU A 212 10.67 -8.74 16.55
C GLU A 212 9.29 -8.23 16.11
N SER A 213 8.30 -9.12 15.99
CA SER A 213 6.93 -8.72 15.66
C SER A 213 6.22 -8.04 16.84
N THR A 214 6.45 -8.48 18.07
CA THR A 214 5.85 -7.88 19.26
C THR A 214 6.41 -6.48 19.56
N GLU A 215 7.73 -6.27 19.47
CA GLU A 215 8.32 -4.93 19.61
C GLU A 215 7.87 -3.96 18.51
N ARG A 216 7.78 -4.45 17.27
CA ARG A 216 7.38 -3.62 16.11
C ARG A 216 5.90 -3.26 16.14
N ILE A 217 5.04 -4.14 16.65
CA ILE A 217 3.63 -3.84 16.92
C ILE A 217 3.52 -2.75 17.99
N GLU A 218 4.28 -2.85 19.09
CA GLU A 218 4.24 -1.84 20.18
C GLU A 218 4.76 -0.46 19.71
N GLU A 219 5.77 -0.44 18.83
CA GLU A 219 6.27 0.78 18.20
C GLU A 219 5.27 1.41 17.23
N LEU A 220 4.59 0.60 16.41
CA LEU A 220 3.53 1.04 15.51
C LEU A 220 2.32 1.59 16.28
N GLU A 221 1.93 0.98 17.40
CA GLU A 221 0.88 1.50 18.27
C GLU A 221 1.24 2.85 18.91
N LYS A 222 2.50 3.02 19.34
CA LYS A 222 3.00 4.30 19.85
C LYS A 222 3.02 5.37 18.75
N GLY A 223 3.41 5.01 17.53
CA GLY A 223 3.38 5.89 16.35
C GLY A 223 1.96 6.33 16.00
N LEU A 224 1.00 5.40 16.00
CA LEU A 224 -0.41 5.66 15.71
C LEU A 224 -1.03 6.62 16.73
N LYS A 225 -0.75 6.42 18.03
CA LYS A 225 -1.21 7.32 19.11
C LYS A 225 -0.66 8.74 18.93
N LYS A 226 0.63 8.90 18.62
CA LYS A 226 1.24 10.22 18.35
C LYS A 226 0.60 10.90 17.13
N SER A 227 0.45 10.19 16.02
CA SER A 227 -0.17 10.72 14.81
C SER A 227 -1.63 11.14 15.05
N THR A 228 -2.38 10.37 15.81
CA THR A 228 -3.76 10.71 16.18
C THR A 228 -3.82 11.99 17.03
N THR A 229 -2.92 12.15 18.00
CA THR A 229 -2.85 13.38 18.81
C THR A 229 -2.46 14.61 17.98
N GLU A 230 -1.52 14.45 17.05
CA GLU A 230 -1.07 15.54 16.18
C GLU A 230 -2.14 15.95 15.16
N GLY A 231 -2.83 14.98 14.57
CA GLY A 231 -3.99 15.21 13.69
C GLY A 231 -5.14 15.94 14.40
N ASN A 232 -5.39 15.62 15.67
CA ASN A 232 -6.39 16.32 16.49
C ASN A 232 -5.98 17.78 16.78
N MET A 233 -4.69 18.04 17.07
CA MET A 233 -4.19 19.40 17.25
C MET A 233 -4.27 20.23 15.97
N LEU A 234 -3.93 19.65 14.81
CA LEU A 234 -4.02 20.33 13.52
C LEU A 234 -5.48 20.68 13.16
N ARG A 235 -6.41 19.76 13.42
CA ARG A 235 -7.84 20.00 13.22
C ARG A 235 -8.36 21.13 14.12
N ALA A 236 -7.93 21.17 15.39
CA ALA A 236 -8.25 22.26 16.30
C ALA A 236 -7.67 23.61 15.81
N LYS A 237 -6.43 23.61 15.31
CA LYS A 237 -5.79 24.81 14.76
C LYS A 237 -6.51 25.31 13.50
N MET A 238 -6.97 24.41 12.63
CA MET A 238 -7.74 24.73 11.43
C MET A 238 -9.08 25.38 11.79
N GLN A 239 -9.80 24.85 12.79
CA GLN A 239 -11.04 25.46 13.28
C GLN A 239 -10.83 26.86 13.88
N MET A 240 -9.68 27.12 14.51
CA MET A 240 -9.34 28.44 15.02
C MET A 240 -9.13 29.44 13.88
N PHE A 241 -8.40 29.05 12.82
CA PHE A 241 -8.19 29.90 11.64
C PHE A 241 -9.50 30.18 10.89
N GLU A 242 -10.40 29.20 10.76
CA GLU A 242 -11.72 29.39 10.14
C GLU A 242 -12.58 30.39 10.94
N LYS A 243 -12.55 30.32 12.28
CA LYS A 243 -13.25 31.28 13.15
C LYS A 243 -12.66 32.68 13.06
N GLU A 244 -11.35 32.81 12.95
CA GLU A 244 -10.66 34.10 12.83
C GLU A 244 -10.87 34.75 11.46
N SER A 245 -10.91 33.94 10.39
CA SER A 245 -11.22 34.41 9.03
C SER A 245 -12.67 34.85 8.87
N THR A 246 -13.62 34.17 9.52
CA THR A 246 -15.04 34.55 9.48
C THR A 246 -15.31 35.83 10.26
N ALA A 247 -14.74 35.97 11.46
CA ALA A 247 -14.89 37.17 12.29
C ALA A 247 -14.31 38.44 11.61
N THR A 248 -13.18 38.32 10.91
CA THR A 248 -12.57 39.46 10.18
C THR A 248 -13.35 39.82 8.91
N GLN A 249 -13.91 38.83 8.21
CA GLN A 249 -14.75 39.07 7.03
C GLN A 249 -16.07 39.75 7.42
N ASP A 250 -16.71 39.33 8.51
CA ASP A 250 -17.97 39.92 8.99
C ASP A 250 -17.77 41.37 9.44
N SER A 251 -16.68 41.67 10.17
CA SER A 251 -16.33 43.04 10.58
C SER A 251 -16.08 43.97 9.39
N ASN A 252 -15.43 43.50 8.33
CA ASN A 252 -15.17 44.29 7.13
C ASN A 252 -16.46 44.50 6.32
N SER A 253 -17.34 43.50 6.27
CA SER A 253 -18.65 43.61 5.63
C SER A 253 -19.53 44.67 6.29
N GLU A 254 -19.57 44.70 7.63
CA GLU A 254 -20.33 45.71 8.38
C GLU A 254 -19.81 47.14 8.15
N GLN A 255 -18.50 47.34 8.15
CA GLN A 255 -17.89 48.66 7.87
C GLN A 255 -18.15 49.14 6.43
N ILE A 256 -18.14 48.23 5.45
CA ILE A 256 -18.47 48.55 4.05
C ILE A 256 -19.94 48.98 3.94
N GLU A 257 -20.85 48.30 4.65
CA GLU A 257 -22.27 48.64 4.61
C GLU A 257 -22.55 50.02 5.25
N GLU A 258 -21.86 50.35 6.34
CA GLU A 258 -21.96 51.64 7.01
C GLU A 258 -21.43 52.79 6.14
N LEU A 259 -20.28 52.61 5.49
CA LEU A 259 -19.73 53.59 4.54
C LEU A 259 -20.64 53.79 3.32
N ARG A 260 -21.25 52.71 2.80
CA ARG A 260 -22.25 52.80 1.71
C ARG A 260 -23.49 53.57 2.13
N LYS A 261 -23.96 53.44 3.37
CA LYS A 261 -25.07 54.24 3.93
C LYS A 261 -24.67 55.72 4.06
N GLY A 262 -23.47 56.00 4.56
CA GLY A 262 -22.91 57.36 4.65
C GLY A 262 -22.80 58.05 3.29
N LEU A 263 -22.34 57.33 2.25
CA LEU A 263 -22.23 57.83 0.89
C LEU A 263 -23.61 58.21 0.31
N LYS A 264 -24.61 57.33 0.45
CA LYS A 264 -25.99 57.61 -0.01
C LYS A 264 -26.57 58.86 0.65
N LYS A 265 -26.33 59.04 1.95
CA LYS A 265 -26.77 60.24 2.69
C LYS A 265 -26.05 61.50 2.20
N SER A 266 -24.75 61.45 2.00
CA SER A 266 -23.98 62.59 1.47
C SER A 266 -24.39 62.95 0.03
N THR A 267 -24.66 61.96 -0.82
CA THR A 267 -25.09 62.21 -2.21
C THR A 267 -26.47 62.87 -2.28
N THR A 268 -27.40 62.45 -1.41
CA THR A 268 -28.73 63.07 -1.31
C THR A 268 -28.66 64.50 -0.74
N GLU A 269 -27.83 64.74 0.28
CA GLU A 269 -27.54 66.10 0.78
C GLU A 269 -26.97 67.01 -0.32
N SER A 270 -25.98 66.53 -1.10
CA SER A 270 -25.42 67.28 -2.23
C SER A 270 -26.44 67.56 -3.34
N GLN A 271 -27.38 66.65 -3.61
CA GLN A 271 -28.47 66.90 -4.57
C GLN A 271 -29.46 67.97 -4.07
N ILE A 272 -29.79 67.97 -2.77
CA ILE A 272 -30.64 68.98 -2.16
C ILE A 272 -29.96 70.36 -2.22
N LEU A 273 -28.65 70.43 -1.90
CA LEU A 273 -27.89 71.67 -1.98
C LEU A 273 -27.79 72.18 -3.43
N ARG A 274 -27.55 71.30 -4.42
CA ARG A 274 -27.59 71.68 -5.85
C ARG A 274 -28.94 72.27 -6.25
N SER A 275 -30.05 71.66 -5.79
CA SER A 275 -31.40 72.13 -6.09
C SER A 275 -31.70 73.49 -5.44
N LYS A 276 -31.27 73.70 -4.19
CA LYS A 276 -31.37 75.00 -3.52
C LYS A 276 -30.52 76.08 -4.20
N LEU A 277 -29.33 75.73 -4.69
CA LEU A 277 -28.47 76.64 -5.43
C LEU A 277 -29.16 77.12 -6.72
N THR A 278 -29.73 76.20 -7.51
CA THR A 278 -30.47 76.54 -8.74
C THR A 278 -31.72 77.39 -8.46
N GLU A 279 -32.41 77.13 -7.35
CA GLU A 279 -33.56 77.93 -6.93
C GLU A 279 -33.17 79.35 -6.46
N MET A 280 -31.97 79.52 -5.88
CA MET A 280 -31.45 80.82 -5.48
C MET A 280 -30.85 81.62 -6.64
N GLU A 281 -30.15 80.95 -7.57
CA GLU A 281 -29.66 81.54 -8.82
C GLU A 281 -30.81 82.04 -9.71
N SER A 282 -31.91 81.29 -9.81
CA SER A 282 -33.11 81.75 -10.53
C SER A 282 -33.81 82.94 -9.86
N LYS A 283 -33.67 83.13 -8.55
CA LYS A 283 -34.15 84.31 -7.79
C LYS A 283 -33.14 85.48 -7.79
N GLN A 284 -31.90 85.28 -8.24
CA GLN A 284 -30.80 86.27 -8.23
C GLN A 284 -31.00 87.43 -9.21
N VAL A 285 -31.96 87.35 -10.13
CA VAL A 285 -32.20 88.39 -11.13
C VAL A 285 -32.67 89.74 -10.51
N HIS A 286 -33.04 89.80 -9.21
CA HIS A 286 -33.69 91.00 -8.64
C HIS A 286 -33.14 91.57 -7.31
N SER A 287 -32.07 91.09 -6.66
CA SER A 287 -31.43 91.85 -5.55
C SER A 287 -30.02 91.39 -5.18
N GLY A 288 -29.10 92.34 -4.97
CA GLY A 288 -27.70 92.11 -4.59
C GLY A 288 -27.47 91.53 -3.19
N ALA A 289 -28.52 91.38 -2.36
CA ALA A 289 -28.43 90.77 -1.03
C ALA A 289 -28.26 89.22 -1.08
N SER A 290 -28.43 88.60 -2.26
CA SER A 290 -28.37 87.15 -2.45
C SER A 290 -26.96 86.59 -2.68
N SER A 291 -25.98 87.44 -3.01
CA SER A 291 -24.64 86.97 -3.43
C SER A 291 -23.89 86.21 -2.33
N TYR A 292 -23.92 86.71 -1.09
CA TYR A 292 -23.24 86.08 0.05
C TYR A 292 -23.83 84.71 0.42
N LYS A 293 -25.15 84.54 0.28
CA LYS A 293 -25.82 83.25 0.54
C LYS A 293 -25.49 82.21 -0.52
N ILE A 294 -25.35 82.63 -1.77
CA ILE A 294 -24.92 81.76 -2.88
C ILE A 294 -23.48 81.32 -2.67
N GLU A 295 -22.57 82.25 -2.36
CA GLU A 295 -21.16 81.93 -2.09
C GLU A 295 -20.99 80.98 -0.89
N THR A 296 -21.80 81.14 0.16
CA THR A 296 -21.79 80.22 1.31
C THR A 296 -22.26 78.81 0.91
N LEU A 297 -23.32 78.71 0.10
CA LEU A 297 -23.82 77.42 -0.40
C LEU A 297 -22.84 76.75 -1.38
N GLU A 298 -22.13 77.51 -2.20
CA GLU A 298 -21.08 77.00 -3.08
C GLU A 298 -19.90 76.42 -2.29
N GLN A 299 -19.48 77.07 -1.21
CA GLN A 299 -18.43 76.56 -0.33
C GLN A 299 -18.87 75.27 0.39
N GLU A 300 -20.11 75.21 0.83
CA GLU A 300 -20.68 74.01 1.47
C GLU A 300 -20.81 72.84 0.48
N LEU A 301 -21.15 73.13 -0.78
CA LEU A 301 -21.23 72.15 -1.87
C LEU A 301 -19.85 71.63 -2.28
N LYS A 302 -18.83 72.51 -2.34
CA LYS A 302 -17.43 72.10 -2.54
C LYS A 302 -16.95 71.19 -1.40
N LYS A 303 -17.25 71.53 -0.15
CA LYS A 303 -16.91 70.71 1.01
C LYS A 303 -17.59 69.34 0.96
N LYS A 304 -18.87 69.29 0.58
CA LYS A 304 -19.63 68.03 0.47
C LYS A 304 -19.21 67.16 -0.71
N ASN A 305 -18.76 67.75 -1.83
CA ASN A 305 -18.17 66.98 -2.93
C ASN A 305 -16.83 66.35 -2.52
N ILE A 306 -15.96 67.09 -1.82
CA ILE A 306 -14.71 66.54 -1.28
C ILE A 306 -14.99 65.39 -0.29
N GLU A 307 -16.00 65.55 0.58
CA GLU A 307 -16.44 64.48 1.49
C GLU A 307 -16.93 63.22 0.73
N ASN A 308 -17.67 63.40 -0.37
CA ASN A 308 -18.15 62.31 -1.21
C ASN A 308 -16.99 61.57 -1.92
N ASP A 309 -15.98 62.30 -2.40
CA ASP A 309 -14.79 61.74 -3.04
C ASP A 309 -13.93 60.94 -2.06
N ILE A 310 -13.76 61.45 -0.83
CA ILE A 310 -13.06 60.72 0.25
C ILE A 310 -13.80 59.43 0.60
N LEU A 311 -15.13 59.48 0.72
CA LEU A 311 -15.95 58.29 1.02
C LEU A 311 -15.91 57.27 -0.12
N ARG A 312 -15.96 57.70 -1.39
CA ARG A 312 -15.79 56.81 -2.55
C ARG A 312 -14.42 56.14 -2.54
N SER A 313 -13.35 56.91 -2.30
CA SER A 313 -12.00 56.35 -2.25
C SER A 313 -11.82 55.35 -1.10
N LYS A 314 -12.47 55.54 0.05
CA LYS A 314 -12.43 54.57 1.17
C LYS A 314 -13.23 53.30 0.87
N VAL A 315 -14.39 53.42 0.24
CA VAL A 315 -15.18 52.26 -0.19
C VAL A 315 -14.41 51.45 -1.24
N GLU A 316 -13.75 52.11 -2.19
CA GLU A 316 -12.94 51.45 -3.22
C GLU A 316 -11.68 50.77 -2.66
N GLN A 317 -11.07 51.32 -1.61
CA GLN A 317 -9.96 50.67 -0.90
C GLN A 317 -10.39 49.43 -0.13
N LEU A 318 -11.60 49.43 0.45
CA LEU A 318 -12.14 48.29 1.21
C LEU A 318 -12.82 47.22 0.32
N GLU A 319 -13.28 47.60 -0.89
CA GLU A 319 -13.85 46.67 -1.89
C GLU A 319 -12.77 45.93 -2.70
N ARG A 320 -11.50 46.34 -2.62
CA ARG A 320 -10.39 45.52 -3.11
C ARG A 320 -10.27 44.29 -2.22
N VAL A 321 -10.78 43.18 -2.74
CA VAL A 321 -10.63 41.81 -2.21
C VAL A 321 -9.20 41.63 -1.65
N PRO A 322 -9.05 41.13 -0.40
CA PRO A 322 -7.74 40.80 0.15
C PRO A 322 -7.16 39.61 -0.62
N LEU A 323 -6.49 39.88 -1.74
CA LEU A 323 -5.53 38.95 -2.31
C LEU A 323 -4.25 39.09 -1.49
N ALA A 324 -4.22 38.33 -0.41
CA ALA A 324 -3.07 37.89 0.38
C ALA A 324 -2.02 38.97 0.74
N ASP A 325 -1.93 39.23 2.05
CA ASP A 325 -0.86 39.97 2.69
C ASP A 325 0.53 39.51 2.24
N SER A 326 1.19 40.32 1.42
CA SER A 326 2.61 40.22 1.13
C SER A 326 3.22 41.61 1.13
N PRO A 327 4.35 41.85 1.83
CA PRO A 327 5.02 43.15 1.93
C PRO A 327 5.47 43.72 0.57
N ALA A 328 5.38 42.92 -0.51
CA ALA A 328 5.58 43.38 -1.87
C ALA A 328 4.45 44.30 -2.37
N ASN A 329 3.20 44.08 -1.95
CA ASN A 329 2.06 44.86 -2.44
C ASN A 329 1.98 46.27 -1.86
N GLU A 330 2.38 46.44 -0.59
CA GLU A 330 2.45 47.75 0.06
C GLU A 330 3.46 48.67 -0.65
N LYS A 331 4.59 48.08 -1.06
CA LYS A 331 5.64 48.77 -1.82
C LYS A 331 5.22 49.09 -3.26
N ILE A 332 4.40 48.22 -3.88
CA ILE A 332 3.82 48.48 -5.19
C ILE A 332 2.81 49.63 -5.13
N GLU A 333 1.99 49.70 -4.08
CA GLU A 333 1.02 50.79 -3.93
C GLU A 333 1.71 52.14 -3.66
N GLU A 334 2.78 52.14 -2.88
CA GLU A 334 3.63 53.32 -2.64
C GLU A 334 4.31 53.79 -3.94
N LEU A 335 4.91 52.87 -4.70
CA LEU A 335 5.49 53.17 -6.02
C LEU A 335 4.43 53.65 -7.04
N GLN A 336 3.20 53.14 -6.99
CA GLN A 336 2.11 53.63 -7.84
C GLN A 336 1.61 55.03 -7.45
N LYS A 337 1.70 55.41 -6.17
CA LYS A 337 1.44 56.79 -5.73
C LYS A 337 2.56 57.72 -6.18
N GLU A 338 3.82 57.30 -6.07
CA GLU A 338 5.00 58.03 -6.55
C GLU A 338 4.93 58.29 -8.07
N ILE A 339 4.59 57.27 -8.87
CA ILE A 339 4.43 57.40 -10.34
C ILE A 339 3.32 58.39 -10.69
N ARG A 340 2.20 58.40 -9.96
CA ARG A 340 1.12 59.37 -10.19
C ARG A 340 1.54 60.81 -9.85
N ASN A 341 2.26 61.00 -8.75
CA ASN A 341 2.82 62.31 -8.38
C ASN A 341 3.82 62.81 -9.41
N LEU A 342 4.75 61.95 -9.85
CA LEU A 342 5.72 62.30 -10.89
C LEU A 342 5.05 62.63 -12.22
N LYS A 343 3.94 61.98 -12.57
CA LYS A 343 3.15 62.28 -13.77
C LYS A 343 2.48 63.66 -13.68
N ILE A 344 1.85 63.97 -12.55
CA ILE A 344 1.24 65.30 -12.30
C ILE A 344 2.32 66.40 -12.36
N GLN A 345 3.49 66.17 -11.74
CA GLN A 345 4.59 67.13 -11.81
C GLN A 345 5.15 67.30 -13.23
N ASN A 346 5.20 66.23 -14.04
CA ASN A 346 5.64 66.31 -15.43
C ASN A 346 4.65 67.11 -16.29
N ASP A 347 3.35 66.93 -16.09
CA ASP A 347 2.31 67.69 -16.80
C ASP A 347 2.33 69.18 -16.41
N ILE A 348 2.57 69.51 -15.13
CA ILE A 348 2.77 70.89 -14.67
C ILE A 348 4.02 71.50 -15.31
N LEU A 349 5.14 70.76 -15.37
CA LEU A 349 6.37 71.25 -15.99
C LEU A 349 6.24 71.41 -17.50
N LYS A 350 5.55 70.51 -18.19
CA LYS A 350 5.19 70.69 -19.61
C LYS A 350 4.31 71.90 -19.85
N SER A 351 3.31 72.14 -18.99
CA SER A 351 2.48 73.34 -19.09
C SER A 351 3.29 74.62 -18.87
N LYS A 352 4.27 74.61 -17.95
CA LYS A 352 5.17 75.75 -17.73
C LYS A 352 6.18 75.95 -18.87
N LEU A 353 6.64 74.86 -19.48
CA LEU A 353 7.52 74.91 -20.66
C LEU A 353 6.79 75.54 -21.85
N ASN A 354 5.56 75.09 -22.13
CA ASN A 354 4.73 75.68 -23.18
C ASN A 354 4.41 77.16 -22.90
N GLN A 355 4.18 77.56 -21.64
CA GLN A 355 4.00 78.96 -21.27
C GLN A 355 5.27 79.81 -21.43
N ALA A 356 6.45 79.22 -21.28
CA ALA A 356 7.73 79.91 -21.48
C ALA A 356 8.13 79.98 -22.97
N GLU A 357 7.66 79.04 -23.80
CA GLU A 357 7.84 79.07 -25.26
C GLU A 357 6.93 80.10 -25.97
N ASP A 358 5.79 80.48 -25.34
CA ASP A 358 4.87 81.51 -25.84
C ASP A 358 5.25 82.96 -25.42
N GLU A 359 6.31 83.16 -24.61
CA GLU A 359 6.82 84.49 -24.24
C GLU A 359 7.81 85.02 -25.30
N PRO A 360 7.68 86.29 -25.77
CA PRO A 360 8.54 86.80 -26.83
C PRO A 360 10.01 86.89 -26.39
N THR A 361 10.85 86.19 -27.12
CA THR A 361 12.31 86.11 -26.99
C THR A 361 12.99 87.47 -27.12
N THR A 362 13.38 88.09 -26.00
CA THR A 362 14.44 89.11 -25.98
C THR A 362 15.16 89.16 -24.62
N THR A 363 16.06 88.22 -24.30
CA THR A 363 17.27 88.43 -23.46
C THR A 363 18.07 87.13 -23.20
N GLN A 364 19.38 87.31 -22.96
CA GLN A 364 20.43 86.32 -22.66
C GLN A 364 20.04 85.23 -21.62
N GLU A 365 19.16 85.54 -20.66
CA GLU A 365 18.68 84.61 -19.63
C GLU A 365 17.90 83.40 -20.19
N SER A 366 17.29 83.53 -21.38
CA SER A 366 16.57 82.43 -22.04
C SER A 366 17.51 81.31 -22.49
N THR A 367 18.71 81.65 -22.96
CA THR A 367 19.74 80.69 -23.39
C THR A 367 20.26 79.85 -22.21
N ASP A 368 20.46 80.49 -21.05
CA ASP A 368 20.90 79.80 -19.83
C ASP A 368 19.79 78.91 -19.27
N ARG A 369 18.53 79.37 -19.33
CA ARG A 369 17.35 78.57 -18.93
C ARG A 369 17.16 77.33 -19.81
N ILE A 370 17.36 77.46 -21.11
CA ILE A 370 17.27 76.35 -22.07
C ILE A 370 18.39 75.33 -21.80
N SER A 371 19.61 75.78 -21.54
CA SER A 371 20.74 74.91 -21.18
C SER A 371 20.51 74.16 -19.86
N GLU A 372 19.92 74.80 -18.84
CA GLU A 372 19.51 74.14 -17.59
C GLU A 372 18.41 73.09 -17.84
N LEU A 373 17.39 73.42 -18.64
CA LEU A 373 16.31 72.50 -18.97
C LEU A 373 16.79 71.29 -19.79
N GLU A 374 17.75 71.47 -20.71
CA GLU A 374 18.37 70.37 -21.45
C GLU A 374 19.19 69.44 -20.54
N ASN A 375 19.91 69.98 -19.56
CA ASN A 375 20.65 69.18 -18.59
C ASN A 375 19.71 68.43 -17.64
N GLU A 376 18.61 69.05 -17.21
CA GLU A 376 17.59 68.39 -16.40
C GLU A 376 16.86 67.29 -17.19
N LEU A 377 16.63 67.51 -18.49
CA LEU A 377 16.06 66.49 -19.39
C LEU A 377 17.00 65.29 -19.53
N LYS A 378 18.31 65.51 -19.75
CA LYS A 378 19.32 64.43 -19.82
C LYS A 378 19.38 63.65 -18.50
N LYS A 379 19.31 64.33 -17.36
CA LYS A 379 19.28 63.71 -16.03
C LYS A 379 18.05 62.83 -15.85
N ARG A 380 16.87 63.30 -16.30
CA ARG A 380 15.62 62.52 -16.25
C ARG A 380 15.58 61.34 -17.22
N VAL A 381 16.24 61.43 -18.37
CA VAL A 381 16.40 60.28 -19.29
C VAL A 381 17.23 59.18 -18.62
N ILE A 382 18.35 59.55 -18.00
CA ILE A 382 19.20 58.61 -17.26
C ILE A 382 18.42 57.97 -16.10
N GLU A 383 17.66 58.78 -15.34
CA GLU A 383 16.82 58.28 -14.25
C GLU A 383 15.71 57.34 -14.75
N SER A 384 15.08 57.65 -15.88
CA SER A 384 14.09 56.78 -16.53
C SER A 384 14.70 55.44 -16.97
N ASP A 385 15.94 55.44 -17.47
CA ASP A 385 16.61 54.22 -17.92
C ASP A 385 17.08 53.36 -16.73
N ILE A 386 17.50 53.99 -15.62
CA ILE A 386 17.77 53.30 -14.35
C ILE A 386 16.50 52.66 -13.80
N LEU A 387 15.36 53.38 -13.83
CA LEU A 387 14.08 52.84 -13.39
C LEU A 387 13.61 51.69 -14.28
N ARG A 388 13.78 51.79 -15.60
CA ARG A 388 13.50 50.70 -16.54
C ARG A 388 14.33 49.46 -16.24
N ALA A 389 15.63 49.63 -16.00
CA ALA A 389 16.52 48.54 -15.63
C ALA A 389 16.12 47.89 -14.29
N LYS A 390 15.71 48.69 -13.29
CA LYS A 390 15.17 48.16 -12.03
C LYS A 390 13.86 47.40 -12.21
N VAL A 391 12.95 47.86 -13.09
CA VAL A 391 11.71 47.14 -13.40
C VAL A 391 12.02 45.79 -14.03
N THR A 392 12.91 45.74 -15.03
CA THR A 392 13.34 44.47 -15.65
C THR A 392 14.03 43.54 -14.65
N GLN A 393 14.84 44.08 -13.73
CA GLN A 393 15.47 43.30 -12.67
C GLN A 393 14.43 42.70 -11.71
N LEU A 394 13.44 43.50 -11.28
CA LEU A 394 12.35 43.03 -10.43
C LEU A 394 11.44 42.02 -11.15
N GLU A 395 11.20 42.16 -12.46
CA GLU A 395 10.49 41.17 -13.27
C GLU A 395 11.24 39.83 -13.34
N CYS A 396 12.57 39.85 -13.46
CA CYS A 396 13.39 38.64 -13.37
C CYS A 396 13.34 38.01 -11.98
N GLU A 397 13.39 38.81 -10.91
CA GLU A 397 13.27 38.36 -9.52
C GLU A 397 11.85 37.86 -9.15
N LEU A 398 10.82 38.28 -9.89
CA LEU A 398 9.42 37.82 -9.80
C LEU A 398 9.09 36.65 -10.73
N SER A 399 10.07 36.14 -11.48
CA SER A 399 9.94 34.89 -12.26
C SER A 399 10.14 33.53 -11.52
N PRO A 400 10.27 33.41 -10.17
CA PRO A 400 10.49 32.11 -9.52
C PRO A 400 9.22 31.24 -9.51
N THR A 401 8.12 31.69 -10.10
CA THR A 401 6.85 30.96 -10.23
C THR A 401 6.96 29.67 -11.04
N LYS A 402 7.92 29.56 -11.98
CA LYS A 402 8.17 28.28 -12.67
C LYS A 402 8.86 27.25 -11.77
N ASN A 403 9.88 27.65 -11.01
CA ASN A 403 10.58 26.75 -10.09
C ASN A 403 9.72 26.32 -8.90
N SER A 404 8.81 27.17 -8.42
CA SER A 404 7.89 26.79 -7.34
C SER A 404 6.86 25.76 -7.79
N ASN A 405 6.36 25.87 -9.03
CA ASN A 405 5.36 24.92 -9.56
C ASN A 405 5.99 23.54 -9.81
N GLU A 406 7.20 23.48 -10.38
CA GLU A 406 7.94 22.21 -10.54
C GLU A 406 8.18 21.54 -9.18
N ARG A 407 8.55 22.33 -8.15
CA ARG A 407 8.76 21.80 -6.80
C ARG A 407 7.47 21.31 -6.12
N ILE A 408 6.33 21.94 -6.40
CA ILE A 408 5.02 21.46 -5.90
C ILE A 408 4.68 20.13 -6.55
N GLU A 409 4.86 20.00 -7.87
CA GLU A 409 4.58 18.78 -8.62
C GLU A 409 5.47 17.61 -8.16
N ASP A 410 6.76 17.86 -7.91
CA ASP A 410 7.68 16.89 -7.33
C ASP A 410 7.20 16.41 -5.94
N LEU A 411 6.82 17.34 -5.06
CA LEU A 411 6.32 17.03 -3.73
C LEU A 411 4.99 16.25 -3.75
N GLU A 412 4.09 16.58 -4.66
CA GLU A 412 2.84 15.84 -4.88
C GLU A 412 3.12 14.41 -5.35
N SER A 413 4.08 14.23 -6.26
CA SER A 413 4.49 12.91 -6.73
C SER A 413 5.11 12.05 -5.61
N GLU A 414 5.92 12.66 -4.74
CA GLU A 414 6.53 11.98 -3.60
C GLU A 414 5.48 11.58 -2.55
N LEU A 415 4.51 12.45 -2.25
CA LEU A 415 3.38 12.14 -1.36
C LEU A 415 2.53 11.00 -1.91
N LYS A 416 2.24 11.01 -3.20
CA LYS A 416 1.48 9.93 -3.85
C LYS A 416 2.23 8.60 -3.77
N LYS A 417 3.55 8.62 -3.99
CA LYS A 417 4.41 7.44 -3.84
C LYS A 417 4.41 6.90 -2.40
N LYS A 418 4.59 7.75 -1.40
CA LYS A 418 4.56 7.33 0.02
C LYS A 418 3.20 6.76 0.44
N THR A 419 2.11 7.31 -0.10
CA THR A 419 0.76 6.79 0.17
C THR A 419 0.59 5.39 -0.42
N LEU A 420 1.03 5.19 -1.67
CA LEU A 420 1.04 3.87 -2.30
C LEU A 420 1.91 2.85 -1.54
N GLU A 421 3.12 3.24 -1.11
CA GLU A 421 3.99 2.38 -0.29
C GLU A 421 3.32 1.98 1.03
N ASN A 422 2.60 2.89 1.68
CA ASN A 422 1.85 2.61 2.90
C ASN A 422 0.70 1.62 2.66
N ASP A 423 -0.05 1.81 1.57
CA ASP A 423 -1.15 0.91 1.21
C ASP A 423 -0.65 -0.50 0.84
N ILE A 424 0.50 -0.58 0.15
CA ILE A 424 1.18 -1.86 -0.12
C ILE A 424 1.58 -2.55 1.20
N LEU A 425 2.14 -1.80 2.15
CA LEU A 425 2.54 -2.33 3.45
C LEU A 425 1.32 -2.87 4.22
N LYS A 426 0.24 -2.10 4.30
CA LYS A 426 -1.02 -2.54 4.91
C LYS A 426 -1.58 -3.79 4.23
N SER A 427 -1.54 -3.85 2.90
CA SER A 427 -2.00 -5.02 2.16
C SER A 427 -1.14 -6.25 2.47
N LYS A 428 0.17 -6.07 2.66
CA LYS A 428 1.09 -7.15 3.06
C LYS A 428 0.79 -7.64 4.47
N ASP A 429 0.58 -6.73 5.42
CA ASP A 429 0.22 -7.09 6.80
C ASP A 429 -1.12 -7.85 6.85
N MET A 430 -2.12 -7.40 6.08
CA MET A 430 -3.41 -8.09 5.97
C MET A 430 -3.28 -9.50 5.35
N LEU A 431 -2.36 -9.70 4.40
CA LEU A 431 -2.07 -11.03 3.85
C LEU A 431 -1.39 -11.92 4.88
N ASN A 432 -0.42 -11.39 5.64
CA ASN A 432 0.25 -12.12 6.70
C ASN A 432 -0.72 -12.56 7.80
N ILE A 433 -1.63 -11.67 8.23
CA ILE A 433 -2.68 -12.01 9.20
C ILE A 433 -3.55 -13.16 8.67
N ARG A 434 -4.00 -13.08 7.42
CA ARG A 434 -4.82 -14.14 6.82
C ARG A 434 -4.08 -15.47 6.69
N ASN A 435 -2.79 -15.45 6.35
CA ASN A 435 -1.98 -16.66 6.26
C ASN A 435 -1.84 -17.32 7.64
N MET A 436 -1.58 -16.53 8.68
CA MET A 436 -1.52 -17.03 10.05
C MET A 436 -2.88 -17.60 10.52
N GLU A 437 -4.00 -16.94 10.20
CA GLU A 437 -5.34 -17.46 10.48
C GLU A 437 -5.60 -18.78 9.74
N HIS A 438 -5.16 -18.89 8.48
CA HIS A 438 -5.27 -20.11 7.70
C HIS A 438 -4.46 -21.27 8.31
N GLU A 439 -3.21 -21.04 8.71
CA GLU A 439 -2.37 -22.03 9.38
C GLU A 439 -2.95 -22.49 10.73
N GLN A 440 -3.49 -21.56 11.51
CA GLN A 440 -4.19 -21.89 12.75
C GLN A 440 -5.43 -22.74 12.51
N LEU A 441 -6.23 -22.42 11.50
CA LEU A 441 -7.40 -23.21 11.12
C LEU A 441 -7.00 -24.59 10.60
N GLN A 442 -5.96 -24.67 9.77
CA GLN A 442 -5.43 -25.93 9.26
C GLN A 442 -4.96 -26.84 10.41
N THR A 443 -4.20 -26.29 11.36
CA THR A 443 -3.77 -27.03 12.57
C THR A 443 -4.96 -27.54 13.38
N ARG A 444 -6.03 -26.74 13.50
CA ARG A 444 -7.27 -27.16 14.18
C ARG A 444 -7.96 -28.30 13.43
N PHE A 445 -8.03 -28.25 12.10
CA PHE A 445 -8.61 -29.32 11.28
C PHE A 445 -7.81 -30.62 11.40
N GLU A 446 -6.48 -30.56 11.31
CA GLU A 446 -5.61 -31.73 11.46
C GLU A 446 -5.77 -32.38 12.85
N ASN A 447 -5.91 -31.57 13.91
CA ASN A 447 -6.18 -32.06 15.26
C ASN A 447 -7.55 -32.74 15.36
N ILE A 448 -8.60 -32.16 14.77
CA ILE A 448 -9.93 -32.76 14.70
C ILE A 448 -9.89 -34.09 13.94
N ASP A 449 -9.21 -34.15 12.80
CA ASP A 449 -9.07 -35.38 12.01
C ASP A 449 -8.32 -36.48 12.78
N CYS A 450 -7.25 -36.12 13.50
CA CYS A 450 -6.55 -37.04 14.39
C CYS A 450 -7.47 -37.58 15.49
N LYS A 451 -8.27 -36.71 16.13
CA LYS A 451 -9.25 -37.12 17.16
C LYS A 451 -10.35 -38.01 16.59
N MET A 452 -10.89 -37.67 15.41
CA MET A 452 -11.90 -38.48 14.74
C MET A 452 -11.34 -39.84 14.35
N LYS A 453 -10.09 -39.91 13.88
CA LYS A 453 -9.43 -41.19 13.58
C LYS A 453 -9.26 -42.03 14.84
N ALA A 454 -8.75 -41.44 15.93
CA ALA A 454 -8.62 -42.13 17.21
C ALA A 454 -9.96 -42.63 17.75
N GLU A 455 -11.04 -41.85 17.60
CA GLU A 455 -12.37 -42.24 18.04
C GLU A 455 -12.95 -43.39 17.20
N ARG A 456 -12.74 -43.39 15.88
CA ARG A 456 -13.11 -44.53 15.01
C ARG A 456 -12.35 -45.81 15.39
N GLU A 457 -11.06 -45.69 15.69
CA GLU A 457 -10.23 -46.82 16.15
C GLU A 457 -10.72 -47.34 17.51
N ARG A 458 -11.07 -46.44 18.43
CA ARG A 458 -11.67 -46.76 19.74
C ARG A 458 -13.00 -47.49 19.58
N GLN A 459 -13.88 -47.00 18.70
CA GLN A 459 -15.16 -47.65 18.39
C GLN A 459 -14.97 -49.05 17.82
N THR A 460 -14.08 -49.19 16.82
CA THR A 460 -13.73 -50.49 16.22
C THR A 460 -13.24 -51.49 17.26
N LEU A 461 -12.41 -51.04 18.21
CA LEU A 461 -11.92 -51.88 19.30
C LEU A 461 -13.05 -52.31 20.25
N LEU A 462 -13.98 -51.39 20.57
CA LEU A 462 -15.12 -51.66 21.44
C LEU A 462 -16.09 -52.65 20.81
N GLU A 463 -16.36 -52.53 19.51
CA GLU A 463 -17.16 -53.49 18.74
C GLU A 463 -16.52 -54.89 18.74
N LYS A 464 -15.20 -54.99 18.57
CA LYS A 464 -14.47 -56.27 18.70
C LYS A 464 -14.59 -56.85 20.11
N LYS A 465 -14.43 -56.04 21.16
CA LYS A 465 -14.59 -56.50 22.55
C LYS A 465 -16.01 -56.98 22.82
N LEU A 466 -17.01 -56.29 22.31
CA LEU A 466 -18.42 -56.69 22.43
C LEU A 466 -18.67 -58.03 21.72
N SER A 467 -18.16 -58.20 20.51
CA SER A 467 -18.27 -59.45 19.75
C SER A 467 -17.63 -60.64 20.48
N VAL A 468 -16.44 -60.46 21.06
CA VAL A 468 -15.77 -61.49 21.86
C VAL A 468 -16.58 -61.83 23.11
N SER A 469 -17.10 -60.82 23.81
CA SER A 469 -17.95 -61.01 24.99
C SER A 469 -19.23 -61.78 24.64
N GLN A 470 -19.92 -61.38 23.56
CA GLN A 470 -21.11 -62.09 23.06
C GLN A 470 -20.82 -63.55 22.71
N LYS A 471 -19.68 -63.80 22.05
CA LYS A 471 -19.25 -65.18 21.75
C LYS A 471 -19.04 -65.97 23.04
N MET A 472 -18.34 -65.42 24.03
CA MET A 472 -18.12 -66.07 25.33
C MET A 472 -19.44 -66.40 26.06
N TYR A 473 -20.42 -65.48 26.03
CA TYR A 473 -21.75 -65.75 26.60
C TYR A 473 -22.50 -66.87 25.86
N ASN A 474 -22.40 -66.93 24.53
CA ASN A 474 -22.99 -68.01 23.74
C ASN A 474 -22.31 -69.34 24.05
N ASP A 475 -20.97 -69.38 24.07
CA ASP A 475 -20.19 -70.58 24.41
C ASP A 475 -20.57 -71.10 25.82
N LEU A 476 -20.66 -70.20 26.81
CA LEU A 476 -21.06 -70.55 28.18
C LEU A 476 -22.52 -71.06 28.25
N ARG A 477 -23.41 -70.47 27.45
CA ARG A 477 -24.81 -70.91 27.35
C ARG A 477 -24.93 -72.28 26.72
N GLU A 478 -24.15 -72.56 25.67
CA GLU A 478 -24.07 -73.87 25.01
C GLU A 478 -23.51 -74.91 25.98
N GLU A 479 -22.45 -74.59 26.73
CA GLU A 479 -21.89 -75.46 27.76
C GLU A 479 -22.91 -75.78 28.86
N TYR A 480 -23.62 -74.76 29.37
CA TYR A 480 -24.69 -74.96 30.35
C TYR A 480 -25.82 -75.84 29.81
N THR A 481 -26.22 -75.65 28.56
CA THR A 481 -27.25 -76.47 27.90
C THR A 481 -26.80 -77.92 27.78
N THR A 482 -25.54 -78.14 27.38
CA THR A 482 -24.92 -79.47 27.31
C THR A 482 -24.88 -80.14 28.69
N GLN A 483 -24.49 -79.40 29.74
CA GLN A 483 -24.51 -79.91 31.11
C GLN A 483 -25.92 -80.33 31.53
N LEU A 484 -26.94 -79.52 31.24
CA LEU A 484 -28.34 -79.87 31.53
C LEU A 484 -28.81 -81.14 30.80
N GLU A 485 -28.41 -81.33 29.54
CA GLU A 485 -28.73 -82.53 28.77
C GLU A 485 -28.06 -83.77 29.38
N LEU A 486 -26.77 -83.70 29.71
CA LEU A 486 -26.06 -84.79 30.39
C LEU A 486 -26.70 -85.17 31.73
N PHE A 487 -27.14 -84.18 32.52
CA PHE A 487 -27.84 -84.44 33.78
C PHE A 487 -29.21 -85.10 33.58
N LYS A 488 -29.92 -84.79 32.49
CA LYS A 488 -31.18 -85.47 32.14
C LYS A 488 -30.93 -86.92 31.73
N ASP A 489 -29.89 -87.18 30.96
CA ASP A 489 -29.53 -88.55 30.53
C ASP A 489 -29.05 -89.42 31.70
N GLN A 490 -28.42 -88.80 32.72
CA GLN A 490 -28.02 -89.48 33.96
C GLN A 490 -29.18 -89.70 34.94
N GLN A 491 -30.30 -88.99 34.79
CA GLN A 491 -31.57 -89.46 35.35
C GLN A 491 -32.01 -90.67 34.52
N LEU A 492 -31.32 -91.80 34.74
CA LEU A 492 -31.82 -93.13 34.44
C LEU A 492 -33.30 -93.17 34.82
N PRO A 493 -34.16 -93.88 34.04
CA PRO A 493 -35.52 -94.10 34.48
C PRO A 493 -35.41 -94.60 35.90
N THR A 494 -36.08 -93.89 36.81
CA THR A 494 -36.43 -94.44 38.10
C THR A 494 -37.23 -95.68 37.74
N VAL A 495 -36.53 -96.80 37.54
CA VAL A 495 -37.05 -98.11 37.85
C VAL A 495 -37.42 -97.91 39.29
N THR A 496 -38.69 -97.59 39.49
CA THR A 496 -39.21 -97.38 40.82
C THR A 496 -38.77 -98.61 41.60
N VAL A 497 -38.34 -98.44 42.84
CA VAL A 497 -38.06 -99.59 43.69
C VAL A 497 -39.30 -100.53 43.69
N GLU A 498 -40.50 -100.01 43.39
CA GLU A 498 -41.70 -100.77 43.06
C GLU A 498 -41.58 -101.70 41.85
N ASP A 499 -40.94 -101.34 40.73
CA ASP A 499 -40.76 -102.23 39.58
C ASP A 499 -39.77 -103.36 39.87
N HIS A 500 -38.71 -103.09 40.64
CA HIS A 500 -37.78 -104.12 41.10
C HIS A 500 -38.41 -105.04 42.17
N LEU A 501 -39.18 -104.47 43.10
CA LEU A 501 -39.94 -105.23 44.11
C LEU A 501 -41.11 -106.02 43.49
N ARG A 502 -41.76 -105.50 42.44
CA ARG A 502 -42.82 -106.21 41.70
C ARG A 502 -42.23 -107.41 40.96
N SER A 503 -41.05 -107.28 40.36
CA SER A 503 -40.33 -108.41 39.77
C SER A 503 -39.89 -109.46 40.81
N GLU A 504 -39.49 -109.07 42.02
CA GLU A 504 -39.15 -110.03 43.08
C GLU A 504 -40.38 -110.69 43.73
N LEU A 505 -41.51 -109.97 43.83
CA LEU A 505 -42.77 -110.51 44.36
C LEU A 505 -43.45 -111.47 43.38
N GLU A 506 -43.44 -111.16 42.07
CA GLU A 506 -43.93 -112.09 41.04
C GLU A 506 -43.04 -113.35 40.94
N GLY A 507 -41.73 -113.23 41.18
CA GLY A 507 -40.82 -114.39 41.24
C GLY A 507 -40.97 -115.28 42.47
N ARG A 508 -41.49 -114.77 43.60
CA ARG A 508 -41.67 -115.52 44.85
C ARG A 508 -43.06 -116.13 45.03
N SER A 509 -44.03 -115.78 44.19
CA SER A 509 -45.42 -116.28 44.30
C SER A 509 -45.64 -117.71 43.78
N CYS A 510 -44.61 -118.43 43.32
CA CYS A 510 -44.78 -119.75 42.69
C CYS A 510 -44.40 -120.98 43.55
N CYS A 511 -43.98 -120.82 44.81
CA CYS A 511 -43.47 -121.95 45.63
C CYS A 511 -44.32 -122.37 46.84
N CYS A 512 -45.58 -121.97 46.94
CA CYS A 512 -46.46 -122.44 48.02
C CYS A 512 -47.86 -122.81 47.51
N THR A 513 -48.00 -123.93 46.82
CA THR A 513 -49.25 -124.71 46.80
C THR A 513 -48.97 -126.19 46.50
N VAL A 514 -49.12 -127.03 47.53
CA VAL A 514 -49.73 -128.38 47.57
C VAL A 514 -49.35 -129.33 46.42
N GLN A 515 -48.65 -130.45 46.63
CA GLN A 515 -49.11 -131.61 47.41
C GLN A 515 -47.96 -132.59 47.68
#